data_AF-D7G5X4-F1
#
_entry.id   AF-D7G5X4-F1
#
_cell.length_a   1.000
_cell.length_b   1.000
_cell.length_c   1.000
_cell.angle_alpha   90.00
_cell.angle_beta   90.00
_cell.angle_gamma   90.00
#
_symmetry.space_group_name_H-M   'P 1'
#
loop_
_entity.id
_entity.type
_entity.pdbx_description
1 polymer ?
#
loop_
_entity_poly.entity_id
_entity_poly.type
_entity_poly.pdbx_seq_one_letter_code
_entity_poly.pdbx_strand_id
1 'polypeptide(L)'
;MSGQSGWIPPSSRWARTTSSFRRGWREHVATEERQRCMRRVEALDRELSGRGGVQQPEAAALSALKQEENFALESQRAAALRVAEECDVTVALEEAKFAQWRKENMRRKHDYVPFAVKLLDVLAEKVSVKEITNEAKTDFKNVVDSMKSKAKHREDARTSAGEGSEGFK
;
A
#
# COMPACT_ATOMS: atom_id res chain seq x y z
N MET A 1 14.31 -20.54 -38.56
CA MET A 1 13.10 -20.84 -37.77
C MET A 1 13.12 -19.91 -36.56
N SER A 2 12.55 -18.72 -36.71
CA SER A 2 12.61 -17.65 -35.71
C SER A 2 11.22 -17.02 -35.63
N GLY A 3 10.51 -17.30 -34.54
CA GLY A 3 9.21 -16.73 -34.23
C GLY A 3 9.23 -16.17 -32.81
N GLN A 4 9.87 -15.02 -32.61
CA GLN A 4 9.68 -14.22 -31.41
C GLN A 4 8.37 -13.45 -31.60
N SER A 5 7.29 -13.88 -30.94
CA SER A 5 6.08 -13.10 -30.80
C SER A 5 6.32 -12.00 -29.75
N GLY A 6 6.90 -10.90 -30.20
CA GLY A 6 7.00 -9.67 -29.41
C GLY A 6 5.61 -9.11 -29.15
N TRP A 7 5.24 -8.99 -27.88
CA TRP A 7 4.01 -8.34 -27.44
C TRP A 7 4.08 -6.84 -27.79
N ILE A 8 3.19 -6.40 -28.68
CA ILE A 8 3.06 -4.99 -29.08
C ILE A 8 1.97 -4.35 -28.20
N PRO A 9 2.29 -3.38 -27.33
CA PRO A 9 1.28 -2.67 -26.56
C PRO A 9 0.40 -1.79 -27.46
N PRO A 10 -0.89 -1.63 -27.13
CA PRO A 10 -1.83 -0.87 -27.95
C PRO A 10 -1.43 0.61 -28.04
N SER A 11 -1.58 1.15 -29.24
CA SER A 11 -1.09 2.43 -29.71
C SER A 11 -1.60 3.65 -28.90
N SER A 12 -0.63 4.39 -28.36
CA SER A 12 -0.51 5.86 -28.47
C SER A 12 -1.77 6.73 -28.45
N ARG A 13 -2.61 6.60 -27.41
CA ARG A 13 -3.46 7.72 -26.94
C ARG A 13 -3.64 7.80 -25.41
N TRP A 14 -3.23 6.77 -24.67
CA TRP A 14 -3.44 6.68 -23.20
C TRP A 14 -2.15 6.79 -22.36
N ALA A 15 -1.02 7.13 -22.98
CA ALA A 15 0.27 7.27 -22.30
C ALA A 15 0.42 8.60 -21.52
N ARG A 16 -0.62 9.02 -20.78
CA ARG A 16 -0.46 10.04 -19.74
C ARG A 16 -0.21 9.35 -18.40
N THR A 17 1.06 9.28 -18.02
CA THR A 17 1.58 8.89 -16.69
C THR A 17 1.27 7.44 -16.26
N THR A 18 2.25 6.56 -16.48
CA THR A 18 2.24 5.11 -16.18
C THR A 18 1.91 4.73 -14.72
N SER A 19 2.00 5.68 -13.78
CA SER A 19 1.57 5.48 -12.40
C SER A 19 0.05 5.62 -12.21
N SER A 20 -0.63 6.52 -12.96
CA SER A 20 -2.09 6.78 -12.86
C SER A 20 -2.93 5.61 -13.34
N PHE A 21 -2.42 4.92 -14.35
CA PHE A 21 -3.10 3.77 -14.95
C PHE A 21 -2.99 2.53 -14.07
N ARG A 22 -1.83 2.29 -13.44
CA ARG A 22 -1.67 1.18 -12.46
C ARG A 22 -2.38 1.45 -11.12
N ARG A 23 -2.69 2.71 -10.81
CA ARG A 23 -3.38 3.20 -9.59
C ARG A 23 -4.84 2.75 -9.52
N GLY A 24 -5.64 3.05 -10.54
CA GLY A 24 -7.04 2.61 -10.56
C GLY A 24 -7.18 1.11 -10.83
N TRP A 25 -6.23 0.51 -11.56
CA TRP A 25 -6.39 -0.86 -12.03
C TRP A 25 -6.38 -1.90 -10.91
N ARG A 26 -5.56 -1.76 -9.87
CA ARG A 26 -5.55 -2.71 -8.75
C ARG A 26 -6.81 -2.65 -7.89
N GLU A 27 -7.23 -1.44 -7.52
CA GLU A 27 -8.48 -1.23 -6.77
C GLU A 27 -9.69 -1.67 -7.59
N HIS A 28 -9.73 -1.32 -8.88
CA HIS A 28 -10.78 -1.72 -9.80
C HIS A 28 -10.85 -3.23 -9.98
N VAL A 29 -9.72 -3.90 -10.25
CA VAL A 29 -9.65 -5.36 -10.37
C VAL A 29 -10.09 -6.03 -9.07
N ALA A 30 -9.63 -5.56 -7.90
CA ALA A 30 -10.05 -6.11 -6.61
C ALA A 30 -11.56 -5.90 -6.37
N THR A 31 -12.11 -4.75 -6.76
CA THR A 31 -13.54 -4.46 -6.64
C THR A 31 -14.38 -5.33 -7.58
N GLU A 32 -13.93 -5.50 -8.82
CA GLU A 32 -14.59 -6.36 -9.80
C GLU A 32 -14.57 -7.83 -9.41
N GLU A 33 -13.43 -8.32 -8.93
CA GLU A 33 -13.28 -9.69 -8.42
C GLU A 33 -14.14 -9.90 -7.16
N ARG A 34 -14.17 -8.94 -6.23
CA ARG A 34 -15.11 -8.97 -5.10
C ARG A 34 -16.55 -9.10 -5.56
N GLN A 35 -16.98 -8.27 -6.51
CA GLN A 35 -18.35 -8.33 -7.03
C GLN A 35 -18.64 -9.67 -7.72
N ARG A 36 -17.65 -10.24 -8.42
CA ARG A 36 -17.77 -11.57 -9.03
C ARG A 36 -17.94 -12.65 -7.96
N CYS A 37 -17.15 -12.63 -6.89
CA CYS A 37 -17.28 -13.54 -5.76
C CYS A 37 -18.64 -13.40 -5.08
N MET A 38 -19.12 -12.18 -4.85
CA MET A 38 -20.43 -11.95 -4.24
C MET A 38 -21.59 -12.46 -5.12
N ARG A 39 -21.54 -12.22 -6.45
CA ARG A 39 -22.52 -12.80 -7.37
C ARG A 39 -22.50 -14.33 -7.35
N ARG A 40 -21.32 -14.94 -7.19
CA ARG A 40 -21.18 -16.40 -7.07
C ARG A 40 -21.77 -16.91 -5.76
N VAL A 41 -21.55 -16.23 -4.64
CA VAL A 41 -22.15 -16.55 -3.34
C VAL A 41 -23.68 -16.50 -3.43
N GLU A 42 -24.24 -15.43 -3.99
CA GLU A 42 -25.69 -15.31 -4.17
C GLU A 42 -26.27 -16.42 -5.05
N ALA A 43 -25.56 -16.84 -6.10
CA ALA A 43 -26.00 -17.94 -6.95
C ALA A 43 -26.02 -19.27 -6.17
N LEU A 44 -24.97 -19.54 -5.39
CA LEU A 44 -24.89 -20.75 -4.55
C LEU A 44 -25.95 -20.74 -3.43
N ASP A 45 -26.25 -19.57 -2.85
CA ASP A 45 -27.30 -19.41 -1.85
C ASP A 45 -28.70 -19.70 -2.44
N ARG A 46 -28.95 -19.28 -3.68
CA ARG A 46 -30.19 -19.63 -4.39
C ARG A 46 -30.29 -21.14 -4.66
N GLU A 47 -29.18 -21.77 -5.06
CA GLU A 47 -29.13 -23.22 -5.30
C GLU A 47 -29.37 -24.03 -4.02
N LEU A 48 -28.74 -23.63 -2.90
CA LEU A 48 -28.93 -24.27 -1.60
C LEU A 48 -30.37 -24.06 -1.08
N SER A 49 -30.93 -22.87 -1.23
CA SER A 49 -32.31 -22.57 -0.82
C SER A 49 -33.33 -23.37 -1.62
N GLY A 50 -33.13 -23.54 -2.94
CA GLY A 50 -34.01 -24.33 -3.79
C GLY A 50 -34.02 -25.83 -3.45
N ARG A 51 -32.94 -26.34 -2.85
CA ARG A 51 -32.80 -27.77 -2.48
C ARG A 51 -33.48 -28.12 -1.14
N GLY A 52 -33.81 -27.12 -0.31
CA GLY A 52 -34.46 -27.34 0.99
C GLY A 52 -35.98 -27.61 0.95
N GLY A 53 -36.62 -27.57 -0.23
CA GLY A 53 -38.07 -27.49 -0.36
C GLY A 53 -38.88 -28.79 -0.50
N VAL A 54 -38.25 -29.97 -0.62
CA VAL A 54 -38.99 -31.23 -0.85
C VAL A 54 -38.51 -32.33 0.10
N GLN A 55 -39.18 -32.45 1.24
CA GLN A 55 -39.06 -33.60 2.14
C GLN A 55 -40.02 -34.69 1.66
N GLN A 56 -39.54 -35.57 0.78
CA GLN A 56 -40.17 -36.87 0.57
C GLN A 56 -39.36 -37.94 1.32
N PRO A 57 -39.99 -39.05 1.78
CA PRO A 57 -39.28 -40.16 2.40
C PRO A 57 -38.48 -40.90 1.32
N GLU A 58 -37.27 -40.41 1.05
CA GLU A 58 -36.34 -40.97 0.07
C GLU A 58 -35.38 -41.97 0.70
N ALA A 59 -34.97 -42.96 -0.07
CA ALA A 59 -34.02 -43.99 0.38
C ALA A 59 -32.73 -43.35 0.91
N ALA A 60 -32.17 -43.88 2.00
CA ALA A 60 -31.01 -43.32 2.71
C ALA A 60 -29.78 -43.07 1.81
N ALA A 61 -29.63 -43.83 0.72
CA ALA A 61 -28.56 -43.62 -0.27
C ALA A 61 -28.74 -42.31 -1.07
N LEU A 62 -29.97 -41.92 -1.40
CA LEU A 62 -30.25 -40.68 -2.13
C LEU A 62 -30.07 -39.45 -1.22
N SER A 63 -30.43 -39.57 0.06
CA SER A 63 -30.18 -38.50 1.04
C SER A 63 -28.69 -38.29 1.28
N ALA A 64 -27.88 -39.35 1.30
CA ALA A 64 -26.43 -39.25 1.45
C ALA A 64 -25.78 -38.53 0.26
N LEU A 65 -26.16 -38.86 -0.98
CA LEU A 65 -25.67 -38.18 -2.18
C LEU A 65 -26.05 -36.69 -2.19
N LYS A 66 -27.29 -36.34 -1.79
CA LYS A 66 -27.70 -34.94 -1.67
C LYS A 66 -26.91 -34.17 -0.60
N GLN A 67 -26.54 -34.83 0.49
CA GLN A 67 -25.69 -34.24 1.53
C GLN A 67 -24.28 -33.96 1.01
N GLU A 68 -23.69 -34.89 0.25
CA GLU A 68 -22.37 -34.67 -0.38
C GLU A 68 -22.39 -33.50 -1.36
N GLU A 69 -23.45 -33.38 -2.18
CA GLU A 69 -23.63 -32.25 -3.09
C GLU A 69 -23.79 -30.92 -2.34
N ASN A 70 -24.59 -30.89 -1.27
CA ASN A 70 -24.75 -29.69 -0.44
C ASN A 70 -23.43 -29.29 0.22
N PHE A 71 -22.66 -30.25 0.74
CA PHE A 71 -21.34 -30.00 1.32
C PHE A 71 -20.37 -29.41 0.28
N ALA A 72 -20.40 -29.91 -0.95
CA ALA A 72 -19.59 -29.37 -2.04
C ALA A 72 -19.98 -27.91 -2.39
N LEU A 73 -21.28 -27.60 -2.42
CA LEU A 73 -21.78 -26.24 -2.67
C LEU A 73 -21.43 -25.28 -1.53
N GLU A 74 -21.55 -25.73 -0.27
CA GLU A 74 -21.15 -24.96 0.92
C GLU A 74 -19.64 -24.69 0.94
N SER A 75 -18.83 -25.67 0.56
CA SER A 75 -17.37 -25.51 0.41
C SER A 75 -17.03 -24.46 -0.65
N GLN A 76 -17.70 -24.51 -1.83
CA GLN A 76 -17.53 -23.50 -2.87
C GLN A 76 -17.96 -22.10 -2.42
N ARG A 77 -19.05 -22.00 -1.65
CA ARG A 77 -19.53 -20.75 -1.08
C ARG A 77 -18.53 -20.15 -0.10
N ALA A 78 -18.00 -20.98 0.80
CA ALA A 78 -16.98 -20.58 1.76
C ALA A 78 -15.71 -20.09 1.06
N ALA A 79 -15.25 -20.79 0.01
CA ALA A 79 -14.11 -20.36 -0.79
C ALA A 79 -14.35 -19.00 -1.46
N ALA A 80 -15.53 -18.77 -2.03
CA ALA A 80 -15.88 -17.49 -2.66
C ALA A 80 -15.92 -16.33 -1.65
N LEU A 81 -16.42 -16.57 -0.43
CA LEU A 81 -16.41 -15.56 0.65
C LEU A 81 -14.99 -15.19 1.09
N ARG A 82 -14.09 -16.17 1.24
CA ARG A 82 -12.69 -15.90 1.59
C ARG A 82 -12.01 -14.99 0.57
N VAL A 83 -12.21 -15.26 -0.72
CA VAL A 83 -11.66 -14.40 -1.78
C VAL A 83 -12.27 -13.00 -1.73
N ALA A 84 -13.56 -12.88 -1.43
CA ALA A 84 -14.20 -11.56 -1.27
C ALA A 84 -13.61 -10.77 -0.09
N GLU A 85 -13.36 -11.42 1.05
CA GLU A 85 -12.72 -10.82 2.21
C GLU A 85 -11.28 -10.34 1.91
N GLU A 86 -10.50 -11.15 1.20
CA GLU A 86 -9.15 -10.77 0.74
C GLU A 86 -9.18 -9.56 -0.21
N CYS A 87 -10.18 -9.49 -1.09
CA CYS A 87 -10.40 -8.33 -1.95
C CYS A 87 -10.77 -7.08 -1.14
N ASP A 88 -11.60 -7.21 -0.10
CA ASP A 88 -11.96 -6.10 0.80
C ASP A 88 -10.74 -5.52 1.52
N VAL A 89 -9.85 -6.38 2.03
CA VAL A 89 -8.58 -5.95 2.62
C VAL A 89 -7.74 -5.20 1.60
N THR A 90 -7.68 -5.69 0.36
CA THR A 90 -6.89 -5.07 -0.72
C THR A 90 -7.43 -3.68 -1.07
N VAL A 91 -8.75 -3.53 -1.22
CA VAL A 91 -9.39 -2.25 -1.51
C VAL A 91 -9.10 -1.25 -0.38
N ALA A 92 -9.30 -1.64 0.88
CA ALA A 92 -9.06 -0.75 2.03
C ALA A 92 -7.60 -0.26 2.11
N LEU A 93 -6.63 -1.13 1.80
CA LEU A 93 -5.21 -0.75 1.79
C LEU A 93 -4.88 0.24 0.68
N GLU A 94 -5.46 0.07 -0.52
CA GLU A 94 -5.25 1.01 -1.61
C GLU A 94 -5.90 2.36 -1.30
N GLU A 95 -7.12 2.39 -0.76
CA GLU A 95 -7.79 3.63 -0.31
C GLU A 95 -6.95 4.42 0.71
N ALA A 96 -6.36 3.72 1.70
CA ALA A 96 -5.50 4.35 2.70
C ALA A 96 -4.24 4.97 2.07
N LYS A 97 -3.59 4.27 1.13
CA LYS A 97 -2.46 4.80 0.36
C LYS A 97 -2.87 6.03 -0.43
N PHE A 98 -4.04 6.01 -1.06
CA PHE A 98 -4.55 7.15 -1.82
C PHE A 98 -4.83 8.36 -0.94
N ALA A 99 -5.38 8.17 0.25
CA ALA A 99 -5.60 9.26 1.20
C ALA A 99 -4.28 9.92 1.60
N GLN A 100 -3.23 9.12 1.88
CA GLN A 100 -1.90 9.63 2.18
C GLN A 100 -1.28 10.36 0.99
N TRP A 101 -1.34 9.77 -0.20
CA TRP A 101 -0.82 10.39 -1.43
C TRP A 101 -1.54 11.68 -1.78
N ARG A 102 -2.85 11.77 -1.57
CA ARG A 102 -3.63 13.00 -1.82
C ARG A 102 -3.20 14.11 -0.87
N LYS A 103 -3.09 13.81 0.44
CA LYS A 103 -2.59 14.74 1.46
C LYS A 103 -1.18 15.21 1.13
N GLU A 104 -0.29 14.29 0.78
CA GLU A 104 1.09 14.60 0.43
C GLU A 104 1.19 15.44 -0.85
N ASN A 105 0.42 15.12 -1.88
CA ASN A 105 0.42 15.89 -3.13
C ASN A 105 -0.12 17.31 -2.92
N MET A 106 -1.12 17.48 -2.05
CA MET A 106 -1.60 18.79 -1.61
C MET A 106 -0.49 19.56 -0.89
N ARG A 107 0.22 18.91 0.04
CA ARG A 107 1.38 19.48 0.75
C ARG A 107 2.47 19.94 -0.24
N ARG A 108 2.79 19.14 -1.25
CA ARG A 108 3.84 19.45 -2.25
C ARG A 108 3.49 20.60 -3.19
N LYS A 109 2.21 20.83 -3.43
CA LYS A 109 1.72 21.90 -4.31
C LYS A 109 1.35 23.18 -3.56
N HIS A 110 1.39 23.15 -2.23
CA HIS A 110 0.99 24.28 -1.42
C HIS A 110 2.09 25.36 -1.40
N ASP A 111 1.67 26.61 -1.55
CA ASP A 111 2.56 27.76 -1.34
C ASP A 111 2.57 28.12 0.15
N TYR A 112 3.72 27.89 0.79
CA TYR A 112 3.92 28.13 2.22
C TYR A 112 4.34 29.57 2.55
N VAL A 113 4.68 30.42 1.57
CA VAL A 113 5.17 31.78 1.85
C VAL A 113 4.16 32.60 2.66
N PRO A 114 2.85 32.65 2.33
CA PRO A 114 1.87 33.41 3.11
C PRO A 114 1.68 32.86 4.52
N PHE A 115 1.75 31.54 4.69
CA PHE A 115 1.65 30.89 6.00
C PHE A 115 2.87 31.21 6.87
N ALA A 116 4.07 31.14 6.29
CA ALA A 116 5.32 31.39 7.00
C ALA A 116 5.42 32.84 7.49
N VAL A 117 5.07 33.82 6.66
CA VAL A 117 5.09 35.24 7.07
C VAL A 117 4.14 35.48 8.24
N LYS A 118 2.89 35.03 8.13
CA LYS A 118 1.89 35.16 9.22
C LYS A 118 2.30 34.44 10.50
N LEU A 119 2.95 33.28 10.37
CA LEU A 119 3.47 32.55 11.52
C LEU A 119 4.55 33.36 12.23
N LEU A 120 5.46 33.99 11.49
CA LEU A 120 6.51 34.84 12.08
C LEU A 120 5.93 36.07 12.77
N ASP A 121 4.90 36.69 12.20
CA ASP A 121 4.21 37.84 12.83
C ASP A 121 3.61 37.43 14.19
N VAL A 122 2.87 36.32 14.23
CA VAL A 122 2.28 35.81 15.49
C VAL A 122 3.35 35.39 16.50
N LEU A 123 4.47 34.84 16.04
CA LEU A 123 5.58 34.49 16.91
C LEU A 123 6.24 35.74 17.49
N ALA A 124 6.43 36.80 16.70
CA ALA A 124 6.97 38.09 17.17
C ALA A 124 6.10 38.74 18.24
N GLU A 125 4.79 38.53 18.19
CA GLU A 125 3.83 39.04 19.19
C GLU A 125 3.87 38.25 20.51
N LYS A 126 4.08 36.93 20.47
CA LYS A 126 3.86 36.04 21.63
C LYS A 126 5.12 35.53 22.32
N VAL A 127 6.20 35.34 21.57
CA VAL A 127 7.47 34.83 22.07
C VAL A 127 8.56 35.77 21.58
N SER A 128 9.62 35.99 22.36
CA SER A 128 10.74 36.74 21.81
C SER A 128 11.38 35.89 20.69
N VAL A 129 11.09 36.25 19.44
CA VAL A 129 11.62 35.55 18.24
C VAL A 129 13.15 35.43 18.31
N LYS A 130 13.80 36.37 19.00
CA LYS A 130 15.23 36.37 19.27
C LYS A 130 15.69 35.18 20.13
N GLU A 131 14.98 34.83 21.20
CA GLU A 131 15.32 33.69 22.06
C GLU A 131 15.19 32.36 21.29
N ILE A 132 14.06 32.13 20.60
CA ILE A 132 13.84 30.92 19.78
C ILE A 132 14.92 30.81 18.68
N THR A 133 15.25 31.93 18.04
CA THR A 133 16.26 31.94 16.96
C THR A 133 17.66 31.59 17.50
N ASN A 134 17.99 32.05 18.71
CA ASN A 134 19.29 31.78 19.31
C ASN A 134 19.41 30.32 19.76
N GLU A 135 18.37 29.75 20.36
CA GLU A 135 18.29 28.33 20.72
C GLU A 135 18.38 27.42 19.48
N ALA A 136 17.64 27.74 18.42
CA ALA A 136 17.71 27.00 17.16
C ALA A 136 19.11 27.04 16.52
N LYS A 137 19.82 28.18 16.62
CA LYS A 137 21.21 28.29 16.13
C LYS A 137 22.18 27.44 16.93
N THR A 138 22.03 27.38 18.25
CA THR A 138 22.88 26.53 19.10
C THR A 138 22.66 25.06 18.80
N ASP A 139 21.40 24.65 18.65
CA ASP A 139 21.07 23.26 18.32
C ASP A 139 21.61 22.85 16.95
N PHE A 140 21.46 23.72 15.94
CA PHE A 140 22.02 23.47 14.61
C PHE A 140 23.54 23.33 14.66
N LYS A 141 24.23 24.20 15.42
CA LYS A 141 25.68 24.14 15.59
C LYS A 141 26.11 22.84 16.27
N ASN A 142 25.42 22.42 17.32
CA ASN A 142 25.68 21.16 18.02
C ASN A 142 25.54 19.94 17.09
N VAL A 143 24.51 19.93 16.25
CA VAL A 143 24.32 18.86 15.24
C VAL A 143 25.50 18.86 14.25
N VAL A 144 25.84 20.01 13.68
CA VAL A 144 26.95 20.12 12.71
C VAL A 144 28.27 19.69 13.34
N ASP A 145 28.56 20.10 14.56
CA ASP A 145 29.79 19.76 15.27
C ASP A 145 29.82 18.24 15.60
N SER A 146 28.68 17.64 15.94
CA SER A 146 28.59 16.18 16.11
C SER A 146 28.78 15.40 14.80
N MET A 147 28.39 15.96 13.66
CA MET A 147 28.61 15.35 12.35
C MET A 147 30.08 15.44 11.95
N LYS A 148 30.73 16.59 12.20
CA LYS A 148 32.16 16.78 11.94
C LYS A 148 33.03 15.86 12.80
N SER A 149 32.70 15.71 14.09
CA SER A 149 33.45 14.81 14.98
C SER A 149 33.30 13.34 14.56
N LYS A 150 32.11 12.91 14.16
CA LYS A 150 31.88 11.56 13.60
C LYS A 150 32.63 11.34 12.28
N ALA A 151 32.65 12.34 11.40
CA ALA A 151 33.40 12.27 10.13
C ALA A 151 34.90 12.15 10.40
N LYS A 152 35.44 12.96 11.31
CA LYS A 152 36.84 12.90 11.72
C LYS A 152 37.20 11.55 12.35
N HIS A 153 36.40 11.04 13.27
CA HIS A 153 36.64 9.73 13.89
C HIS A 153 36.60 8.58 12.86
N ARG A 154 35.79 8.69 11.81
CA ARG A 154 35.75 7.72 10.71
C ARG A 154 36.98 7.81 9.81
N GLU A 155 37.54 8.99 9.64
CA GLU A 155 38.77 9.24 8.88
C GLU A 155 40.00 8.76 9.65
N ASP A 156 40.09 9.10 10.94
CA ASP A 156 41.14 8.64 11.87
C ASP A 156 41.14 7.10 12.00
N ALA A 157 39.97 6.46 12.03
CA ALA A 157 39.87 4.99 12.02
C ALA A 157 40.29 4.35 10.68
N ARG A 158 40.25 5.11 9.59
CA ARG A 158 40.65 4.64 8.25
C ARG A 158 42.15 4.77 8.05
N THR A 159 42.78 5.83 8.57
CA THR A 159 44.24 6.00 8.57
C THR A 159 44.93 5.01 9.49
N SER A 160 44.37 4.75 10.69
CA SER A 160 44.94 3.77 11.63
C SER A 160 44.89 2.32 11.11
N ALA A 161 43.96 1.99 10.23
CA ALA A 161 43.86 0.67 9.59
C ALA A 161 44.83 0.49 8.41
N GLY A 162 45.39 1.58 7.87
CA GLY A 162 46.29 1.57 6.71
C GLY A 162 47.78 1.48 7.05
N GLU A 163 48.20 1.88 8.25
CA GLU A 163 49.62 1.90 8.65
C GLU A 163 50.19 0.50 9.01
N GLY A 164 49.37 -0.55 9.00
CA GLY A 164 49.79 -1.92 9.33
C GLY A 164 50.42 -2.75 8.18
N SER A 165 50.55 -2.21 6.96
CA SER A 165 51.02 -2.99 5.80
C SER A 165 52.36 -2.58 5.18
N GLU A 166 53.04 -1.55 5.69
CA GLU A 166 54.37 -1.14 5.19
C GLU A 166 55.48 -1.62 6.15
N GLY A 167 55.71 -2.94 6.19
CA GLY A 167 56.70 -3.53 7.09
C GLY A 167 57.06 -4.97 6.80
N PHE A 168 57.24 -5.34 5.53
CA PHE A 168 57.91 -6.60 5.17
C PHE A 168 58.80 -6.37 3.95
N LYS A 169 60.09 -6.19 4.19
CA LYS A 169 61.17 -6.32 3.21
C LYS A 169 62.25 -7.21 3.82
#